data_AF-A0A164IKC9-F1
#
_entry.id   AF-A0A164IKC9-F1
#
_cell.length_a   1.000
_cell.length_b   1.000
_cell.length_c   1.000
_cell.angle_alpha   90.00
_cell.angle_beta   90.00
_cell.angle_gamma   90.00
#
_symmetry.space_group_name_H-M   'P 1'
#
loop_
_entity.id
_entity.type
_entity.pdbx_description
1 polymer ?
#
loop_
_entity_poly.entity_id
_entity_poly.type
_entity_poly.pdbx_seq_one_letter_code
_entity_poly.pdbx_strand_id
1 'polypeptide(L)'
;PGTKAVDIARYLKADKGSINSLLYSNTSAFLQGEGYRWFIRPIDLKIELGDWWLTSRKFERKLQDHASPWDSNFGRVVFVVDSCKLFLEAQARLLALCNQLSEANKPVALDFKESTNGTLRFLDRNGFFELLSGDVQVLPARPQGGRSQTYRGNNDGVIELR
;
A
#
# COMPACT_ATOMS: atom_id res chain seq x y z
N PRO A 1 -4.06 23.35 -5.09
CA PRO A 1 -4.92 22.53 -4.20
C PRO A 1 -5.53 23.42 -3.11
N GLY A 2 -6.73 23.10 -2.61
CA GLY A 2 -7.39 23.90 -1.59
C GLY A 2 -8.08 25.16 -2.12
N THR A 3 -8.45 25.19 -3.40
CA THR A 3 -9.09 26.34 -4.07
C THR A 3 -10.61 26.14 -4.21
N LYS A 4 -11.39 27.23 -4.17
CA LYS A 4 -12.83 27.14 -4.44
C LYS A 4 -13.08 26.98 -5.94
N ALA A 5 -14.19 26.35 -6.31
CA ALA A 5 -14.57 26.16 -7.71
C ALA A 5 -14.66 27.48 -8.50
N VAL A 6 -15.03 28.59 -7.85
CA VAL A 6 -15.06 29.93 -8.47
C VAL A 6 -13.68 30.42 -8.89
N ASP A 7 -12.64 30.14 -8.10
CA ASP A 7 -11.28 30.57 -8.40
C ASP A 7 -10.67 29.70 -9.49
N ILE A 8 -10.98 28.40 -9.49
CA ILE A 8 -10.62 27.46 -10.56
C ILE A 8 -11.26 27.90 -11.88
N ALA A 9 -12.56 28.22 -11.87
CA ALA A 9 -13.29 28.71 -13.03
C ALA A 9 -12.70 30.01 -13.59
N ARG A 10 -12.34 30.96 -12.71
CA ARG A 10 -11.67 32.21 -13.10
C ARG A 10 -10.32 31.96 -13.77
N TYR A 11 -9.51 31.06 -13.20
CA TYR A 11 -8.19 30.71 -13.76
C TYR A 11 -8.30 30.03 -15.13
N LEU A 12 -9.25 29.09 -15.26
CA LEU A 12 -9.49 28.34 -16.51
C LEU A 12 -10.34 29.09 -17.53
N LYS A 13 -10.79 30.32 -17.21
CA LYS A 13 -11.73 31.11 -18.03
C LYS A 13 -12.98 30.31 -18.42
N ALA A 14 -13.52 29.55 -17.48
CA ALA A 14 -14.67 28.67 -17.65
C ALA A 14 -15.84 29.09 -16.75
N ASP A 15 -17.03 28.55 -17.02
CA ASP A 15 -18.19 28.74 -16.16
C ASP A 15 -18.06 27.95 -14.84
N LYS A 16 -18.47 28.57 -13.73
CA LYS A 16 -18.41 27.96 -12.39
C LYS A 16 -19.32 26.73 -12.29
N GLY A 17 -20.50 26.77 -12.89
CA GLY A 17 -21.45 25.65 -12.90
C GLY A 17 -20.85 24.42 -13.59
N SER A 18 -20.22 24.63 -14.75
CA SER A 18 -19.49 23.59 -15.48
C SER A 18 -18.33 22.99 -14.67
N ILE A 19 -17.51 23.83 -14.01
CA ILE A 19 -16.42 23.36 -13.14
C ILE A 19 -16.95 22.57 -11.94
N ASN A 20 -17.99 23.07 -11.26
CA ASN A 20 -18.61 22.35 -10.16
C ASN A 20 -19.16 21.00 -10.61
N SER A 21 -19.92 20.97 -11.71
CA SER A 21 -20.46 19.74 -12.28
C SER A 21 -19.35 18.72 -12.56
N LEU A 22 -18.25 19.15 -13.17
CA LEU A 22 -17.09 18.30 -13.43
C LEU A 22 -16.47 17.75 -12.13
N LEU A 23 -16.22 18.61 -11.14
CA LEU A 23 -15.59 18.21 -9.88
C LEU A 23 -16.47 17.22 -9.08
N TYR A 24 -17.78 17.45 -9.04
CA TYR A 24 -18.73 16.52 -8.40
C TYR A 24 -18.91 15.22 -9.19
N SER A 25 -18.80 15.26 -10.52
CA SER A 25 -18.89 14.05 -11.34
C SER A 25 -17.63 13.18 -11.27
N ASN A 26 -16.51 13.73 -10.81
CA ASN A 26 -15.20 13.06 -10.77
C ASN A 26 -14.66 12.92 -9.33
N THR A 27 -15.51 12.47 -8.40
CA THR A 27 -15.14 12.28 -6.97
C THR A 27 -14.04 11.23 -6.75
N SER A 28 -13.77 10.37 -7.72
CA SER A 28 -12.62 9.47 -7.72
C SER A 28 -11.28 10.21 -7.85
N ALA A 29 -11.26 11.37 -8.53
CA ALA A 29 -10.06 12.17 -8.76
C ALA A 29 -10.00 13.43 -7.89
N PHE A 30 -11.15 13.92 -7.40
CA PHE A 30 -11.24 15.13 -6.60
C PHE A 30 -11.91 14.90 -5.25
N LEU A 31 -11.47 15.68 -4.27
CA LEU A 31 -11.92 15.67 -2.90
C LEU A 31 -12.39 17.09 -2.56
N GLN A 32 -13.58 17.22 -2.00
CA GLN A 32 -14.04 18.48 -1.40
C GLN A 32 -13.72 18.45 0.10
N GLY A 33 -12.87 19.37 0.54
CA GLY A 33 -12.59 19.61 1.95
C GLY A 33 -13.46 20.73 2.54
N GLU A 34 -13.09 21.16 3.75
CA GLU A 34 -13.80 22.23 4.45
C GLU A 34 -13.89 23.53 3.66
N GLY A 35 -14.98 24.27 3.87
CA GLY A 35 -15.21 25.56 3.19
C GLY A 35 -15.36 25.45 1.67
N TYR A 36 -15.78 24.29 1.15
CA TYR A 36 -15.96 24.01 -0.28
C TYR A 36 -14.68 24.16 -1.11
N ARG A 37 -13.53 23.84 -0.49
CA ARG A 37 -12.22 23.87 -1.15
C ARG A 37 -11.94 22.52 -1.79
N TRP A 38 -11.52 22.54 -3.04
CA TRP A 38 -11.24 21.33 -3.82
C TRP A 38 -9.77 20.98 -3.78
N PHE A 39 -9.50 19.69 -3.64
CA PHE A 39 -8.19 19.08 -3.64
C PHE A 39 -8.17 17.95 -4.68
N ILE A 40 -6.98 17.67 -5.21
CA ILE A 40 -6.77 16.45 -5.98
C ILE A 40 -6.76 15.31 -4.97
N ARG A 41 -7.54 14.26 -5.23
CA ARG A 41 -7.52 13.07 -4.40
C ARG A 41 -6.13 12.44 -4.53
N PRO A 42 -5.45 12.16 -3.41
CA PRO A 42 -4.17 11.47 -3.47
C PRO A 42 -4.36 10.12 -4.18
N ILE A 43 -3.54 9.87 -5.21
CA ILE A 43 -3.57 8.60 -5.94
C ILE A 43 -2.73 7.61 -5.13
N ASP A 44 -3.20 6.38 -5.00
CA ASP A 44 -2.41 5.31 -4.41
C ASP A 44 -1.39 4.82 -5.45
N LEU A 45 -0.13 4.68 -5.06
CA LEU A 45 0.83 3.90 -5.83
C LEU A 45 0.56 2.42 -5.57
N LYS A 46 0.07 1.71 -6.57
CA LYS A 46 -0.13 0.26 -6.50
C LYS A 46 1.04 -0.46 -7.14
N ILE A 47 1.64 -1.39 -6.39
CA ILE A 47 2.75 -2.22 -6.82
C ILE A 47 2.31 -3.67 -6.74
N GLU A 48 2.14 -4.30 -7.90
CA GLU A 48 1.67 -5.69 -8.01
C GLU A 48 2.86 -6.65 -7.91
N LEU A 49 2.95 -7.35 -6.78
CA LEU A 49 4.00 -8.32 -6.51
C LEU A 49 3.69 -9.73 -7.04
N GLY A 50 2.52 -9.92 -7.65
CA GLY A 50 2.06 -11.20 -8.19
C GLY A 50 2.98 -11.76 -9.27
N ASP A 51 3.64 -12.88 -8.93
CA ASP A 51 4.42 -13.77 -9.79
C ASP A 51 4.77 -15.03 -8.96
N TRP A 52 4.67 -16.25 -9.50
CA TRP A 52 4.62 -17.51 -8.69
C TRP A 52 5.73 -17.63 -7.62
N TRP A 53 6.93 -17.11 -7.90
CA TRP A 53 8.08 -17.04 -6.98
C TRP A 53 8.67 -15.63 -7.01
N LEU A 54 8.63 -14.91 -5.88
CA LEU A 54 9.17 -13.57 -5.72
C LEU A 54 10.53 -13.63 -5.01
N THR A 55 11.60 -13.47 -5.78
CA THR A 55 12.97 -13.32 -5.28
C THR A 55 13.31 -11.86 -5.05
N SER A 56 14.43 -11.60 -4.36
CA SER A 56 14.91 -10.24 -4.13
C SER A 56 15.11 -9.45 -5.43
N ARG A 57 15.67 -10.09 -6.47
CA ARG A 57 15.84 -9.48 -7.79
C ARG A 57 14.51 -9.11 -8.46
N LYS A 58 13.50 -9.97 -8.36
CA LYS A 58 12.18 -9.69 -8.93
C LYS A 58 11.47 -8.58 -8.17
N PHE A 59 11.63 -8.54 -6.85
CA PHE A 59 11.12 -7.46 -6.01
C PHE A 59 11.67 -6.09 -6.46
N GLU A 60 13.00 -5.96 -6.62
CA GLU A 60 13.59 -4.70 -7.10
C GLU A 60 13.10 -4.31 -8.49
N ARG A 61 12.99 -5.29 -9.40
CA ARG A 61 12.47 -5.01 -10.75
C ARG A 61 11.04 -4.48 -10.71
N LYS A 62 10.17 -5.08 -9.87
CA LYS A 62 8.81 -4.56 -9.66
C LYS A 62 8.86 -3.11 -9.15
N LEU A 63 9.74 -2.77 -8.22
CA LEU A 63 9.89 -1.38 -7.78
C LEU A 63 10.35 -0.44 -8.91
N GLN A 64 11.26 -0.89 -9.78
CA GLN A 64 11.76 -0.12 -10.92
C GLN A 64 10.72 0.09 -12.02
N ASP A 65 9.81 -0.87 -12.21
CA ASP A 65 8.74 -0.80 -13.20
C ASP A 65 7.63 0.20 -12.78
N HIS A 66 7.65 0.67 -11.54
CA HIS A 66 6.70 1.63 -10.97
C HIS A 66 7.39 2.94 -10.60
N ALA A 67 6.59 3.97 -10.31
CA ALA A 67 7.11 5.19 -9.70
C ALA A 67 7.71 4.90 -8.32
N SER A 68 8.57 5.80 -7.82
CA SER A 68 9.23 5.58 -6.54
C SER A 68 8.18 5.54 -5.41
N PRO A 69 8.22 4.57 -4.49
CA PRO A 69 7.38 4.57 -3.28
C PRO A 69 7.52 5.84 -2.44
N TRP A 70 8.63 6.55 -2.60
CA TRP A 70 8.95 7.80 -1.91
C TRP A 70 8.38 9.05 -2.59
N ASP A 71 7.82 8.94 -3.80
CA ASP A 71 7.28 10.09 -4.52
C ASP A 71 6.12 10.73 -3.74
N SER A 72 6.24 12.04 -3.49
CA SER A 72 5.26 12.83 -2.71
C SER A 72 3.88 12.91 -3.36
N ASN A 73 3.78 12.62 -4.65
CA ASN A 73 2.54 12.71 -5.43
C ASN A 73 1.52 11.62 -5.06
N PHE A 74 1.97 10.53 -4.43
CA PHE A 74 1.10 9.44 -4.00
C PHE A 74 0.68 9.60 -2.54
N GLY A 75 -0.61 9.39 -2.25
CA GLY A 75 -1.13 9.49 -0.89
C GLY A 75 -0.79 8.29 -0.01
N ARG A 76 -0.62 7.13 -0.64
CA ARG A 76 -0.36 5.85 0.01
C ARG A 76 0.35 4.92 -0.98
N VAL A 77 1.20 4.05 -0.46
CA VAL A 77 1.79 2.94 -1.23
C VAL A 77 1.03 1.66 -0.88
N VAL A 78 0.61 0.91 -1.90
CA VAL A 78 -0.12 -0.34 -1.74
C VAL A 78 0.62 -1.46 -2.46
N PHE A 79 1.18 -2.40 -1.70
CA PHE A 79 1.74 -3.62 -2.26
C PHE A 79 0.64 -4.66 -2.37
N VAL A 80 0.26 -5.00 -3.60
CA VAL A 80 -0.75 -6.02 -3.87
C VAL A 80 -0.04 -7.37 -3.99
N VAL A 81 -0.34 -8.27 -3.06
CA VAL A 81 0.28 -9.59 -2.97
C VAL A 81 -0.74 -10.64 -3.39
N ASP A 82 -0.68 -11.02 -4.67
CA ASP A 82 -1.51 -12.07 -5.22
C ASP A 82 -0.70 -13.37 -5.41
N SER A 83 -1.16 -14.42 -4.74
CA SER A 83 -0.80 -15.83 -4.96
C SER A 83 0.68 -16.14 -5.24
N CYS A 84 1.61 -15.42 -4.60
CA CYS A 84 3.05 -15.58 -4.79
C CYS A 84 3.76 -16.16 -3.57
N LYS A 85 4.79 -16.99 -3.82
CA LYS A 85 5.72 -17.44 -2.78
C LYS A 85 6.85 -16.42 -2.65
N LEU A 86 6.89 -15.69 -1.53
CA LEU A 86 7.98 -14.75 -1.26
C LEU A 86 9.16 -15.48 -0.64
N PHE A 87 10.35 -15.30 -1.22
CA PHE A 87 11.59 -15.78 -0.62
C PHE A 87 11.91 -14.96 0.62
N LEU A 88 12.63 -15.55 1.57
CA LEU A 88 12.97 -14.88 2.83
C LEU A 88 13.65 -13.52 2.61
N GLU A 89 14.56 -13.45 1.64
CA GLU A 89 15.20 -12.18 1.23
C GLU A 89 14.21 -11.14 0.68
N ALA A 90 13.21 -11.55 -0.10
CA ALA A 90 12.18 -10.65 -0.62
C ALA A 90 11.23 -10.19 0.48
N GLN A 91 10.91 -11.08 1.43
CA GLN A 91 10.14 -10.73 2.63
C GLN A 91 10.89 -9.70 3.48
N ALA A 92 12.19 -9.90 3.74
CA ALA A 92 12.99 -8.97 4.51
C ALA A 92 13.02 -7.57 3.88
N ARG A 93 13.12 -7.49 2.53
CA ARG A 93 13.08 -6.20 1.82
C ARG A 93 11.71 -5.55 1.86
N LEU A 94 10.63 -6.32 1.64
CA LEU A 94 9.27 -5.81 1.75
C LEU A 94 9.01 -5.26 3.16
N LEU A 95 9.40 -6.02 4.19
CA LEU A 95 9.29 -5.64 5.59
C LEU A 95 10.05 -4.34 5.89
N ALA A 96 11.33 -4.29 5.53
CA ALA A 96 12.17 -3.12 5.75
C ALA A 96 11.60 -1.88 5.06
N LEU A 97 11.20 -1.99 3.79
CA LEU A 97 10.63 -0.88 3.03
C LEU A 97 9.30 -0.41 3.62
N CYS A 98 8.40 -1.32 4.00
CA CYS A 98 7.14 -0.94 4.64
C CYS A 98 7.38 -0.20 5.96
N ASN A 99 8.31 -0.68 6.79
CA ASN A 99 8.65 -0.06 8.06
C ASN A 99 9.29 1.32 7.85
N GLN A 100 10.21 1.47 6.89
CA GLN A 100 10.85 2.75 6.57
C GLN A 100 9.84 3.79 6.05
N LEU A 101 8.94 3.39 5.16
CA LEU A 101 7.88 4.28 4.67
C LEU A 101 6.93 4.69 5.81
N SER A 102 6.54 3.73 6.65
CA SER A 102 5.73 3.99 7.84
C SER A 102 6.39 4.96 8.80
N GLU A 103 7.68 4.78 9.10
CA GLU A 103 8.48 5.66 9.97
C GLU A 103 8.56 7.09 9.39
N ALA A 104 8.62 7.20 8.06
CA ALA A 104 8.56 8.47 7.35
C ALA A 104 7.15 9.08 7.24
N ASN A 105 6.14 8.55 7.97
CA ASN A 105 4.74 8.96 7.91
C ASN A 105 4.11 8.84 6.51
N LYS A 106 4.66 7.98 5.64
CA LYS A 106 4.05 7.63 4.36
C LYS A 106 3.09 6.47 4.59
N PRO A 107 1.78 6.62 4.34
CA PRO A 107 0.84 5.52 4.52
C PRO A 107 1.20 4.33 3.62
N VAL A 108 1.22 3.13 4.20
CA VAL A 108 1.48 1.88 3.48
C VAL A 108 0.37 0.88 3.76
N ALA A 109 -0.03 0.14 2.72
CA ALA A 109 -0.87 -1.04 2.85
C ALA A 109 -0.25 -2.26 2.15
N LEU A 110 -0.41 -3.43 2.79
CA LEU A 110 -0.21 -4.73 2.17
C LEU A 110 -1.57 -5.34 1.88
N ASP A 111 -1.88 -5.59 0.61
CA ASP A 111 -3.15 -6.17 0.18
C ASP A 111 -3.01 -7.64 -0.18
N PHE A 112 -3.55 -8.52 0.68
CA PHE A 112 -3.56 -9.97 0.51
C PHE A 112 -4.97 -10.52 0.24
N LYS A 113 -5.94 -9.71 -0.21
CA LYS A 113 -7.33 -10.17 -0.42
C LYS A 113 -7.44 -11.43 -1.28
N GLU A 114 -6.63 -11.52 -2.34
CA GLU A 114 -6.60 -12.68 -3.25
C GLU A 114 -5.68 -13.82 -2.76
N SER A 115 -4.88 -13.61 -1.70
CA SER A 115 -3.91 -14.59 -1.19
C SER A 115 -4.10 -14.95 0.30
N THR A 116 -5.30 -14.72 0.83
CA THR A 116 -5.67 -14.93 2.24
C THR A 116 -5.37 -16.34 2.77
N ASN A 117 -5.60 -17.38 1.96
CA ASN A 117 -5.38 -18.77 2.36
C ASN A 117 -3.96 -19.30 2.06
N GLY A 118 -3.14 -18.53 1.35
CA GLY A 118 -1.79 -18.91 0.96
C GLY A 118 -0.74 -18.04 1.63
N THR A 119 -0.29 -17.02 0.91
CA THR A 119 0.81 -16.14 1.30
C THR A 119 0.58 -15.46 2.65
N LEU A 120 -0.63 -14.95 2.91
CA LEU A 120 -0.97 -14.31 4.19
C LEU A 120 -0.73 -15.26 5.38
N ARG A 121 -1.24 -16.50 5.31
CA ARG A 121 -1.09 -17.50 6.38
C ARG A 121 0.36 -17.95 6.55
N PHE A 122 1.11 -18.00 5.46
CA PHE A 122 2.53 -18.33 5.51
C PHE A 122 3.35 -17.24 6.21
N LEU A 123 3.12 -15.97 5.87
CA LEU A 123 3.78 -14.83 6.51
C LEU A 123 3.39 -14.67 7.99
N ASP A 124 2.15 -14.98 8.32
CA ASP A 124 1.69 -15.08 9.72
C ASP A 124 2.44 -16.17 10.50
N ARG A 125 2.64 -17.33 9.85
CA ARG A 125 3.34 -18.45 10.46
C ARG A 125 4.81 -18.17 10.73
N ASN A 126 5.49 -17.44 9.83
CA ASN A 126 6.92 -17.21 9.95
C ASN A 126 7.29 -15.91 10.69
N GLY A 127 6.34 -15.23 11.33
CA GLY A 127 6.62 -14.06 12.17
C GLY A 127 6.73 -12.73 11.42
N PHE A 128 6.45 -12.68 10.12
CA PHE A 128 6.54 -11.45 9.33
C PHE A 128 5.72 -10.29 9.94
N PHE A 129 4.49 -10.56 10.38
CA PHE A 129 3.60 -9.53 10.92
C PHE A 129 3.97 -9.07 12.34
N GLU A 130 4.82 -9.83 13.05
CA GLU A 130 5.31 -9.44 14.37
C GLU A 130 6.37 -8.33 14.28
N LEU A 131 7.13 -8.33 13.18
CA LEU A 131 8.14 -7.32 12.87
C LEU A 131 7.60 -6.14 12.05
N LEU A 132 6.39 -6.27 11.48
CA LEU A 132 5.78 -5.24 10.66
C LEU A 132 5.25 -4.10 11.55
N SER A 133 5.57 -2.86 11.19
CA SER A 133 5.13 -1.67 11.91
C SER A 133 3.62 -1.67 12.17
N GLY A 134 3.24 -1.25 13.37
CA GLY A 134 1.85 -1.10 13.81
C GLY A 134 0.96 -0.36 12.83
N ASP A 135 1.52 0.68 12.20
CA ASP A 135 0.80 1.64 11.35
C ASP A 135 0.62 1.16 9.89
N VAL A 136 1.30 0.07 9.49
CA VAL A 136 1.12 -0.51 8.16
C VAL A 136 -0.21 -1.26 8.07
N GLN A 137 -1.10 -0.80 7.20
CA GLN A 137 -2.39 -1.46 7.00
C GLN A 137 -2.20 -2.85 6.35
N VAL A 138 -2.87 -3.88 6.88
CA VAL A 138 -2.88 -5.22 6.27
C VAL A 138 -4.31 -5.57 5.89
N LEU A 139 -4.54 -5.86 4.60
CA LEU A 139 -5.84 -6.23 4.05
C LEU A 139 -5.87 -7.74 3.74
N PRO A 140 -7.01 -8.44 3.94
CA PRO A 140 -8.27 -7.90 4.44
C PRO A 140 -8.25 -7.57 5.94
N ALA A 141 -7.41 -8.25 6.71
CA ALA A 141 -7.16 -7.94 8.13
C ALA A 141 -5.78 -8.44 8.55
N ARG A 142 -5.12 -7.70 9.45
CA ARG A 142 -3.89 -8.16 10.10
C ARG A 142 -4.16 -9.42 10.93
N PRO A 143 -3.42 -10.52 10.71
CA PRO A 143 -3.50 -11.70 11.56
C PRO A 143 -3.22 -11.34 13.03
N GLN A 144 -4.07 -11.82 13.94
CA GLN A 144 -3.96 -11.54 15.39
C GLN A 144 -3.18 -12.61 16.14
N GLY A 145 -2.97 -13.78 15.53
CA GLY A 145 -2.33 -14.90 16.18
C GLY A 145 -0.90 -15.03 15.68
N GLY A 146 0.08 -14.61 16.49
CA GLY A 146 1.51 -14.84 16.26
C GLY A 146 1.81 -16.33 16.19
N ARG A 147 1.51 -16.96 15.05
CA ARG A 147 1.65 -18.40 14.86
C ARG A 147 3.11 -18.82 14.99
N SER A 148 4.07 -17.95 14.67
CA SER A 148 5.48 -18.11 15.03
C SER A 148 5.66 -18.38 16.53
N GLN A 149 5.01 -17.63 17.41
CA GLN A 149 5.06 -17.86 18.85
C GLN A 149 4.36 -19.15 19.29
N THR A 150 3.40 -19.65 18.52
CA THR A 150 2.71 -20.92 18.78
C THR A 150 3.54 -22.12 18.35
N TYR A 151 4.27 -22.03 17.23
CA TYR A 151 5.05 -23.14 16.69
C TYR A 151 6.52 -23.13 17.16
N ARG A 152 7.11 -21.99 17.58
CA ARG A 152 8.45 -21.83 18.18
C ARG A 152 9.55 -22.71 17.57
N GLY A 153 9.63 -22.81 16.24
CA GLY A 153 10.64 -23.65 15.59
C GLY A 153 10.39 -25.16 15.66
N ASN A 154 9.20 -25.61 16.04
CA ASN A 154 8.77 -27.01 15.98
C ASN A 154 8.44 -27.48 14.54
N ASN A 155 9.12 -26.89 13.55
CA ASN A 155 9.03 -27.27 12.15
C ASN A 155 10.32 -26.92 11.42
N ASP A 156 11.09 -27.95 11.06
CA ASP A 156 12.39 -27.80 10.38
C ASP A 156 12.26 -27.29 8.92
N GLY A 157 11.04 -27.21 8.38
CA GLY A 157 10.76 -26.73 7.03
C GLY A 157 10.50 -25.23 6.93
N VAL A 158 10.53 -24.46 8.03
CA VAL A 158 10.25 -23.02 8.03
C VAL A 158 11.26 -22.29 8.91
N ILE A 159 11.90 -21.25 8.35
CA ILE A 159 12.67 -20.28 9.13
C ILE A 159 11.72 -19.17 9.59
N GLU A 160 11.63 -18.99 10.90
CA GLU A 160 10.89 -17.89 11.54
C GLU A 160 11.77 -16.62 11.58
N LEU A 161 11.17 -15.47 11.23
CA LEU A 161 11.73 -14.15 11.45
C LEU A 161 11.53 -13.79 12.93
N ARG A 162 12.60 -13.31 13.58
CA ARG A 162 12.60 -12.90 14.99
C ARG A 162 13.45 -11.65 15.18
#